data_AF-A0A7H8PT10-F1
#
_entry.id   AF-A0A7H8PT10-F1
#
_cell.length_a   1.000
_cell.length_b   1.000
_cell.length_c   1.000
_cell.angle_alpha   90.00
_cell.angle_beta   90.00
_cell.angle_gamma   90.00
#
_symmetry.space_group_name_H-M   'P 1'
#
loop_
_entity.id
_entity.type
_entity.pdbx_description
1 polymer ?
#
loop_
_entity_poly.entity_id
_entity_poly.type
_entity_poly.pdbx_seq_one_letter_code
_entity_poly.pdbx_strand_id
1 'polypeptide(L)' 'MGKKKTPRERVEYYLITYKKILSIRPMEIYLSLPKGTIQNFVKHHRKIQDDRIKIIDSFLLDISYEYIRETEGN' A
#
# COMPACT_ATOMS: atom_id res chain seq x y z
N MET A 1 13.82 -8.67 -20.14
CA MET A 1 12.89 -8.93 -19.02
C MET A 1 12.96 -7.75 -18.05
N GLY A 2 11.85 -7.09 -17.75
CA GLY A 2 11.85 -5.96 -16.80
C GLY A 2 12.21 -6.44 -15.38
N LYS A 3 12.98 -5.64 -14.63
CA LYS A 3 13.31 -5.91 -13.23
C LYS A 3 12.03 -5.93 -12.39
N LYS A 4 11.84 -6.95 -11.53
CA LYS A 4 10.72 -6.98 -10.58
C LYS A 4 10.81 -5.76 -9.66
N LYS A 5 9.70 -5.04 -9.50
CA LYS A 5 9.59 -3.92 -8.55
C LYS A 5 9.78 -4.42 -7.12
N THR A 6 10.52 -3.67 -6.32
CA THR A 6 10.66 -3.87 -4.88
C THR A 6 9.35 -3.56 -4.15
N PRO A 7 9.15 -4.06 -2.90
CA PRO A 7 7.97 -3.72 -2.09
C PRO A 7 7.74 -2.22 -1.95
N ARG A 8 8.82 -1.45 -1.71
CA ARG A 8 8.75 0.01 -1.63
C ARG A 8 8.22 0.63 -2.92
N GLU A 9 8.81 0.27 -4.06
CA GLU A 9 8.39 0.81 -5.36
C GLU A 9 6.92 0.49 -5.66
N ARG A 10 6.43 -0.71 -5.29
CA ARG A 10 5.02 -1.07 -5.46
C ARG A 10 4.11 -0.23 -4.56
N VAL A 11 4.40 -0.18 -3.27
CA VAL A 11 3.61 0.57 -2.27
C VAL A 11 3.56 2.05 -2.61
N GLU A 12 4.72 2.67 -2.85
CA GLU A 12 4.80 4.10 -3.14
C GLU A 12 4.07 4.45 -4.44
N TYR A 13 4.24 3.63 -5.48
CA TYR A 13 3.50 3.78 -6.73
C TYR A 13 1.99 3.69 -6.51
N TYR A 14 1.52 2.67 -5.78
CA TYR A 14 0.10 2.45 -5.55
C TYR A 14 -0.52 3.59 -4.73
N LEU A 15 0.13 3.97 -3.63
CA LEU A 15 -0.33 5.06 -2.77
C LEU A 15 -0.42 6.40 -3.51
N ILE A 16 0.52 6.72 -4.40
CA ILE A 16 0.48 7.96 -5.19
C ILE A 16 -0.58 7.90 -6.29
N THR A 17 -0.65 6.78 -7.02
CA THR A 17 -1.59 6.58 -8.14
C THR A 17 -3.03 6.66 -7.67
N TYR A 18 -3.34 6.00 -6.54
CA TYR A 18 -4.69 5.82 -6.06
C TYR A 18 -5.06 6.73 -4.87
N LYS A 19 -4.24 7.74 -4.54
CA LYS A 19 -4.47 8.63 -3.39
C LYS A 19 -5.84 9.31 -3.34
N LYS A 20 -6.51 9.47 -4.49
CA LYS A 20 -7.85 10.09 -4.58
C LYS A 20 -8.97 9.15 -4.17
N ILE A 21 -8.77 7.83 -4.28
CA ILE A 21 -9.75 6.80 -3.95
C ILE A 21 -9.44 6.14 -2.61
N LEU A 22 -8.16 6.09 -2.22
CA LEU A 22 -7.74 5.47 -0.98
C LEU A 22 -8.16 6.33 0.21
N SER A 23 -8.92 5.71 1.11
CA SER A 23 -9.21 6.26 2.42
C SER A 23 -8.00 6.05 3.34
N ILE A 24 -6.99 6.92 3.21
CA ILE A 24 -5.69 6.80 3.88
C ILE A 24 -5.82 6.67 5.40
N ARG A 25 -6.71 7.45 6.03
CA ARG A 25 -6.87 7.42 7.48
C ARG A 25 -7.43 6.08 8.00
N PRO A 26 -8.51 5.52 7.42
CA PRO A 26 -8.94 4.15 7.70
C PRO A 26 -7.85 3.11 7.49
N MET A 27 -7.07 3.19 6.40
CA MET A 27 -5.97 2.26 6.16
C MET A 27 -4.92 2.30 7.28
N GLU A 28 -4.51 3.50 7.72
CA GLU A 28 -3.57 3.63 8.84
C GLU A 28 -4.11 3.01 10.13
N ILE A 29 -5.41 3.17 10.41
CA ILE A 29 -6.05 2.56 11.59
C ILE A 29 -6.08 1.03 11.46
N TYR A 30 -6.54 0.51 10.31
CA TYR A 30 -6.64 -0.92 10.06
C TYR A 30 -5.28 -1.62 10.20
N LEU A 31 -4.24 -1.01 9.64
CA LEU A 31 -2.86 -1.52 9.69
C LEU A 31 -2.13 -1.20 11.00
N SER A 32 -2.82 -0.62 11.99
CA SER A 32 -2.22 -0.19 13.27
C SER A 32 -0.99 0.70 13.10
N LEU A 33 -0.96 1.52 12.05
CA LEU A 33 0.12 2.45 11.77
C LEU A 33 -0.09 3.77 12.53
N PRO A 34 1.01 4.43 12.98
CA PRO A 34 0.90 5.76 13.55
C PRO A 34 0.18 6.73 12.63
N LYS A 35 -0.66 7.59 13.21
CA LYS A 35 -1.39 8.61 12.47
C LYS A 35 -0.45 9.42 11.58
N GLY A 36 -0.79 9.52 10.31
CA GLY A 36 -0.05 10.29 9.32
C GLY A 36 1.12 9.57 8.68
N THR A 37 1.37 8.29 8.98
CA THR A 37 2.41 7.48 8.33
C THR A 37 2.29 7.53 6.81
N ILE A 38 1.11 7.22 6.28
CA ILE A 38 0.84 7.18 4.85
C ILE A 38 0.48 8.60 4.37
N GLN A 39 -0.27 9.35 5.19
CA GLN A 39 -0.70 10.70 4.85
C GLN A 39 0.48 11.63 4.54
N ASN A 40 1.55 11.56 5.35
CA ASN A 40 2.74 12.39 5.19
C ASN A 40 3.55 12.01 3.96
N PHE A 41 3.56 10.72 3.59
CA PHE A 41 4.14 10.29 2.33
C PHE A 41 3.34 10.85 1.14
N VAL A 42 2.02 10.68 1.13
CA VAL A 42 1.18 11.08 0.00
C VAL A 42 1.13 12.61 -0.20
N LYS A 43 1.15 13.39 0.90
CA LYS A 43 1.08 14.87 0.83
C LYS A 43 2.43 15.55 0.73
N HIS A 44 3.45 15.01 1.38
CA HIS A 44 4.73 15.71 1.58
C HIS A 44 5.93 14.87 1.12
N HIS A 45 5.71 13.72 0.49
CA HIS A 45 6.75 12.79 0.05
C HIS A 45 7.74 12.39 1.17
N ARG A 46 7.28 12.40 2.43
CA ARG A 46 8.08 11.92 3.56
C ARG A 46 8.25 10.40 3.46
N LYS A 47 9.47 9.92 3.66
CA LYS A 47 9.81 8.49 3.60
C LYS A 47 9.02 7.69 4.65
N ILE A 48 8.33 6.64 4.21
CA ILE A 48 7.75 5.61 5.09
C ILE A 48 8.87 4.66 5.54
N GLN A 49 8.90 4.27 6.81
CA GLN A 49 9.89 3.30 7.32
C GLN A 49 9.74 1.92 6.66
N ASP A 50 10.84 1.18 6.53
CA ASP A 50 10.89 -0.07 5.75
C ASP A 50 10.01 -1.19 6.34
N ASP A 51 9.89 -1.26 7.66
CA ASP A 51 8.97 -2.15 8.38
C ASP A 51 7.51 -1.87 8.01
N ARG A 52 7.11 -0.60 7.97
CA ARG A 52 5.75 -0.18 7.59
C ARG A 52 5.48 -0.40 6.11
N ILE A 53 6.49 -0.23 5.24
CA ILE A 53 6.38 -0.60 3.82
C ILE A 53 6.03 -2.07 3.68
N LYS A 54 6.68 -2.97 4.44
CA LYS A 54 6.37 -4.41 4.38
C LYS A 54 4.93 -4.69 4.79
N ILE A 55 4.45 -4.06 5.87
CA ILE A 55 3.06 -4.21 6.33
C ILE A 55 2.06 -3.77 5.25
N ILE A 56 2.29 -2.60 4.64
CA ILE A 56 1.42 -2.06 3.60
C ILE A 56 1.47 -2.94 2.33
N ASP A 57 2.66 -3.40 1.93
CA ASP A 57 2.83 -4.27 0.75
C ASP A 57 2.08 -5.59 0.92
N SER A 58 2.22 -6.25 2.08
CA SER A 58 1.48 -7.48 2.39
C SER A 58 -0.03 -7.27 2.31
N PHE A 59 -0.55 -6.20 2.93
CA PHE A 59 -1.98 -5.88 2.87
C PHE A 59 -2.49 -5.68 1.44
N LEU A 60 -1.75 -4.95 0.60
CA LEU A 60 -2.13 -4.72 -0.79
C LEU A 60 -2.11 -6.02 -1.61
N LEU A 61 -1.15 -6.90 -1.35
CA LEU A 61 -1.09 -8.22 -1.98
C LEU A 61 -2.27 -9.09 -1.55
N ASP A 62 -2.61 -9.12 -0.27
CA ASP A 62 -3.73 -9.90 0.26
C ASP A 62 -5.05 -9.49 -0.39
N ILE A 63 -5.33 -8.19 -0.48
CA ILE A 63 -6.51 -7.67 -1.20
C ILE A 63 -6.49 -8.09 -2.67
N SER A 64 -5.33 -8.01 -3.33
CA SER A 64 -5.23 -8.38 -4.74
C SER A 64 -5.51 -9.86 -4.96
N TYR A 65 -5.03 -10.73 -4.06
CA TYR A 65 -5.25 -12.16 -4.14
C TYR A 65 -6.69 -12.53 -3.84
N GLU A 66 -7.31 -11.88 -2.86
CA GLU A 66 -8.74 -12.05 -2.56
C GLU A 66 -9.59 -11.68 -3.78
N TYR A 67 -9.35 -10.50 -4.35
CA TYR A 67 -10.06 -10.06 -5.55
C TYR A 67 -9.89 -11.03 -6.73
N ILE A 68 -8.65 -11.44 -7.04
CA ILE A 68 -8.37 -12.38 -8.13
C ILE A 68 -9.09 -13.71 -7.90
N ARG A 69 -9.03 -14.26 -6.68
CA ARG A 69 -9.67 -15.52 -6.32
C ARG A 69 -11.18 -15.49 -6.55
N GLU A 70 -11.83 -14.42 -6.15
CA GLU A 70 -13.27 -14.24 -6.36
C GLU A 70 -13.63 -14.06 -7.85
N THR A 71 -12.73 -13.49 -8.66
CA THR A 71 -13.01 -13.23 -10.08
C THR A 71 -12.65 -14.37 -11.04
N GLU A 72 -11.61 -15.15 -10.75
CA GLU A 72 -11.10 -16.17 -11.66
C GLU A 72 -11.54 -17.58 -11.29
N GLY A 73 -12.02 -17.80 -10.04
CA GLY A 73 -12.36 -19.13 -9.53
C GLY A 73 -11.13 -20.04 -9.45
N ASN A 74 -11.08 -20.92 -8.46
CA ASN A 74 -10.13 -22.05 -8.52
C ASN A 74 -10.65 -23.11 -9.50
#